data_AF-A0A2E5LJY7-F1
#
_entry.id   AF-A0A2E5LJY7-F1
#
_cell.length_a   1.000
_cell.length_b   1.000
_cell.length_c   1.000
_cell.angle_alpha   90.00
_cell.angle_beta   90.00
_cell.angle_gamma   90.00
#
_symmetry.space_group_name_H-M   'P 1'
#
loop_
_entity.id
_entity.type
_entity.pdbx_description
1 polymer ?
#
loop_
_entity_poly.entity_id
_entity_poly.type
_entity_poly.pdbx_seq_one_letter_code
_entity_poly.pdbx_strand_id
1 'polypeptide(L)'
;MRKKKNPADMGGEAAGPIDTAEHELAFWEWRVDAMGQLLRPMGANLTNTHEGRRAIEALGEDYQKLNYYERKLWSLQALLIEKGIFSDDELTIKLEDVRARQRKV
;
A
#
# COMPACT_ATOMS: atom_id res chain seq x y z
N MET A 1 5.15 -2.32 28.96
CA MET A 1 5.04 -1.51 27.71
C MET A 1 3.61 -1.57 27.22
N ARG A 2 2.93 -0.43 27.00
CA ARG A 2 1.56 -0.41 26.46
C ARG A 2 1.62 -0.83 24.98
N LYS A 3 1.01 -1.96 24.63
CA LYS A 3 0.96 -2.47 23.25
C LYS A 3 0.36 -1.37 22.35
N LYS A 4 1.06 -0.97 21.28
CA LYS A 4 0.49 -0.02 20.30
C LYS A 4 -0.78 -0.66 19.73
N LYS A 5 -1.88 0.08 19.74
CA LYS A 5 -3.17 -0.35 19.20
C LYS A 5 -3.02 -0.56 17.69
N ASN A 6 -3.61 -1.64 17.16
CA ASN A 6 -3.64 -1.86 15.72
C ASN A 6 -4.48 -0.75 15.06
N PRO A 7 -3.94 -0.01 14.06
CA PRO A 7 -4.67 1.11 13.46
C PRO A 7 -5.93 0.69 12.70
N ALA A 8 -6.07 -0.59 12.32
CA ALA A 8 -7.29 -1.12 11.70
C ALA A 8 -8.38 -1.49 12.72
N ASP A 9 -8.08 -1.51 14.02
CA ASP A 9 -8.98 -1.92 15.09
C ASP A 9 -9.78 -0.73 15.67
N MET A 10 -10.53 -0.04 14.82
CA MET A 10 -11.31 1.16 15.18
C MET A 10 -12.76 0.83 15.57
N GLY A 11 -13.10 -0.45 15.72
CA GLY A 11 -14.46 -0.88 16.04
C GLY A 11 -14.95 -0.29 17.35
N GLY A 12 -16.10 0.39 17.33
CA GLY A 12 -16.72 1.01 18.50
C GLY A 12 -16.22 2.43 18.82
N GLU A 13 -15.32 3.00 18.02
CA GLU A 13 -14.91 4.39 18.15
C GLU A 13 -15.94 5.36 17.53
N ALA A 14 -15.95 6.60 18.00
CA ALA A 14 -16.76 7.67 17.42
C ALA A 14 -16.18 8.08 16.05
N ALA A 15 -16.97 7.96 14.99
CA ALA A 15 -16.53 8.24 13.61
C ALA A 15 -17.06 9.56 13.03
N GLY A 16 -18.13 10.13 13.61
CA GLY A 16 -18.84 11.27 13.02
C GLY A 16 -19.72 10.89 11.82
N PRO A 17 -20.23 11.89 11.07
CA PRO A 17 -21.01 11.66 9.86
C PRO A 17 -20.21 10.98 8.74
N ILE A 18 -20.89 10.17 7.92
CA ILE A 18 -20.27 9.47 6.79
C ILE A 18 -20.36 10.34 5.55
N ASP A 19 -19.23 10.55 4.88
CA ASP A 19 -19.21 11.05 3.50
C ASP A 19 -19.60 9.90 2.54
N THR A 20 -20.60 10.16 1.70
CA THR A 20 -21.16 9.18 0.74
C THR A 20 -20.87 9.55 -0.71
N ALA A 21 -20.08 10.62 -0.94
CA ALA A 21 -19.63 10.97 -2.27
C ALA A 21 -18.84 9.82 -2.89
N GLU A 22 -19.03 9.63 -4.20
CA GLU A 22 -18.27 8.64 -4.95
C GLU A 22 -16.83 9.14 -5.14
N HIS A 23 -15.86 8.25 -4.87
CA HIS A 23 -14.45 8.53 -5.13
C HIS A 23 -14.10 8.10 -6.55
N GLU A 24 -13.82 9.07 -7.42
CA GLU A 24 -13.33 8.78 -8.78
C GLU A 24 -11.89 8.27 -8.70
N LEU A 25 -11.68 7.04 -9.17
CA LEU A 25 -10.37 6.40 -9.14
C LEU A 25 -9.42 7.02 -10.17
N ALA A 26 -8.31 7.54 -9.70
CA ALA A 26 -7.22 7.96 -10.56
C ALA A 26 -6.59 6.73 -11.26
N PHE A 27 -6.01 6.94 -12.44
CA PHE A 27 -5.39 5.85 -13.20
C PHE A 27 -4.30 5.08 -12.42
N TRP A 28 -3.56 5.76 -11.55
CA TRP A 28 -2.54 5.10 -10.72
C TRP A 28 -3.17 4.20 -9.64
N GLU A 29 -4.34 4.55 -9.11
CA GLU A 29 -5.07 3.73 -8.12
C GLU A 29 -5.53 2.41 -8.75
N TRP A 30 -6.04 2.48 -9.99
CA TRP A 30 -6.32 1.30 -10.80
C TRP A 30 -5.09 0.41 -10.98
N ARG A 31 -3.92 0.99 -11.24
CA ARG A 31 -2.67 0.22 -11.39
C ARG A 31 -2.25 -0.44 -10.08
N VAL A 32 -2.39 0.24 -8.94
CA VAL A 32 -2.10 -0.34 -7.62
C VAL A 32 -3.00 -1.53 -7.35
N ASP A 33 -4.30 -1.41 -7.64
CA ASP A 33 -5.24 -2.51 -7.43
C ASP A 33 -4.93 -3.70 -8.35
N ALA A 34 -4.71 -3.45 -9.64
CA ALA A 34 -4.32 -4.46 -10.61
C ALA A 34 -3.03 -5.18 -10.20
N MET A 35 -1.99 -4.45 -9.75
CA MET A 35 -0.77 -5.05 -9.23
C MET A 35 -1.04 -5.93 -8.01
N GLY A 36 -1.87 -5.47 -7.08
CA GLY A 36 -2.27 -6.26 -5.92
C GLY A 36 -2.92 -7.60 -6.30
N GLN A 37 -3.72 -7.63 -7.37
CA GLN A 37 -4.33 -8.85 -7.89
C GLN A 37 -3.34 -9.75 -8.62
N LEU A 38 -2.45 -9.18 -9.43
CA LEU A 38 -1.46 -9.94 -10.20
C LEU A 38 -0.39 -10.60 -9.32
N LEU A 39 -0.14 -10.07 -8.12
CA LEU A 39 0.88 -10.62 -7.21
C LEU A 39 0.35 -11.72 -6.28
N ARG A 40 -0.97 -11.98 -6.29
CA ARG A 40 -1.64 -12.99 -5.47
C ARG A 40 -1.43 -14.42 -5.99
N PRO A 41 -1.92 -15.46 -5.28
CA PRO A 41 -1.68 -16.86 -5.68
C PRO A 41 -2.15 -17.26 -7.08
N MET A 42 -3.16 -16.59 -7.64
CA MET A 42 -3.63 -16.83 -9.01
C MET A 42 -2.78 -16.14 -10.10
N GLY A 43 -1.83 -15.28 -9.70
CA GLY A 43 -0.88 -14.63 -10.60
C GLY A 43 0.55 -15.08 -10.29
N ALA A 44 1.38 -14.17 -9.79
CA ALA A 44 2.78 -14.44 -9.49
C ALA A 44 3.00 -15.21 -8.16
N ASN A 45 1.96 -15.38 -7.34
CA ASN A 45 2.03 -16.04 -6.03
C ASN A 45 3.13 -15.49 -5.11
N LEU A 46 3.31 -14.17 -5.12
CA LEU A 46 4.29 -13.45 -4.30
C LEU A 46 3.69 -12.91 -3.01
N THR A 47 2.38 -12.71 -2.95
CA THR A 47 1.69 -12.19 -1.76
C THR A 47 0.39 -12.94 -1.50
N ASN A 48 -0.11 -12.90 -0.28
CA ASN A 48 -1.47 -13.35 0.06
C ASN A 48 -2.22 -12.30 0.90
N THR A 49 -3.51 -12.54 1.16
CA THR A 49 -4.38 -11.61 1.92
C THR A 49 -3.86 -11.34 3.32
N HIS A 50 -3.35 -12.35 4.02
CA HIS A 50 -2.86 -12.20 5.39
C HIS A 50 -1.59 -11.36 5.42
N GLU A 51 -0.65 -11.63 4.52
CA GLU A 51 0.59 -10.85 4.39
C GLU A 51 0.30 -9.38 4.07
N GLY A 52 -0.58 -9.12 3.10
CA GLY A 52 -0.96 -7.76 2.71
C GLY A 52 -1.65 -7.01 3.84
N ARG A 53 -2.57 -7.66 4.57
CA ARG A 53 -3.24 -7.04 5.72
C ARG A 53 -2.24 -6.68 6.83
N ARG A 54 -1.35 -7.60 7.18
CA ARG A 54 -0.29 -7.35 8.16
C ARG A 54 0.59 -6.17 7.73
N ALA A 55 0.99 -6.11 6.45
CA ALA A 55 1.84 -5.05 5.93
C ALA A 55 1.15 -3.68 5.99
N ILE A 56 -0.15 -3.60 5.71
CA ILE A 56 -0.94 -2.36 5.85
C ILE A 56 -1.01 -1.93 7.32
N GLU A 57 -1.28 -2.86 8.24
CA GLU A 57 -1.37 -2.56 9.67
C GLU A 57 -0.02 -2.13 10.27
N ALA A 58 1.09 -2.59 9.68
CA ALA A 58 2.45 -2.21 10.07
C ALA A 58 2.82 -0.75 9.74
N LEU A 59 2.02 -0.04 8.94
CA LEU A 59 2.21 1.39 8.65
C LEU A 59 2.08 2.27 9.92
N GLY A 60 1.43 1.76 10.97
CA GLY A 60 1.35 2.45 12.26
C GLY A 60 0.68 3.82 12.17
N GLU A 61 1.39 4.88 12.52
CA GLU A 61 0.86 6.25 12.53
C GLU A 61 0.54 6.78 11.13
N ASP A 62 1.23 6.27 10.09
CA ASP A 62 0.99 6.70 8.72
C ASP A 62 -0.28 6.10 8.12
N TYR A 63 -0.85 5.06 8.74
CA TYR A 63 -2.12 4.46 8.31
C TYR A 63 -3.25 5.49 8.19
N GLN A 64 -3.31 6.46 9.10
CA GLN A 64 -4.35 7.50 9.10
C GLN A 64 -4.01 8.72 8.22
N LYS A 65 -2.74 8.87 7.83
CA LYS A 65 -2.27 9.99 7.00
C LYS A 65 -2.37 9.69 5.51
N LEU A 66 -2.29 8.41 5.16
CA LEU A 66 -2.30 7.93 3.79
C LEU A 66 -3.74 7.59 3.35
N ASN A 67 -4.05 7.91 2.10
CA ASN A 67 -5.29 7.45 1.49
C ASN A 67 -5.31 5.91 1.34
N TYR A 68 -6.47 5.37 0.95
CA TYR A 68 -6.65 3.91 0.85
C TYR A 68 -5.66 3.24 -0.13
N TYR A 69 -5.43 3.82 -1.30
CA TYR A 69 -4.54 3.26 -2.31
C TYR A 69 -3.06 3.50 -2.01
N GLU A 70 -2.73 4.61 -1.35
CA GLU A 70 -1.38 4.86 -0.83
C GLU A 70 -1.00 3.79 0.20
N ARG A 71 -1.89 3.45 1.13
CA ARG A 71 -1.64 2.36 2.09
C ARG A 71 -1.35 1.05 1.37
N LYS A 72 -2.15 0.70 0.35
CA LYS A 72 -1.92 -0.50 -0.48
C LYS A 72 -0.56 -0.44 -1.19
N LEU A 73 -0.21 0.69 -1.80
CA LEU A 73 1.05 0.85 -2.52
C LEU A 73 2.27 0.71 -1.59
N TRP A 74 2.31 1.48 -0.50
CA TRP A 74 3.43 1.47 0.45
C TRP A 74 3.60 0.12 1.14
N SER A 75 2.49 -0.51 1.56
CA SER A 75 2.53 -1.84 2.16
C SER A 75 2.98 -2.93 1.18
N LEU A 76 2.54 -2.86 -0.08
CA LEU A 76 2.94 -3.80 -1.12
C LEU A 76 4.43 -3.68 -1.43
N GLN A 77 4.94 -2.45 -1.55
CA GLN A 77 6.37 -2.17 -1.72
C GLN A 77 7.18 -2.77 -0.56
N ALA A 78 6.81 -2.45 0.69
CA ALA A 78 7.50 -2.94 1.88
C ALA A 78 7.50 -4.47 1.94
N LEU A 79 6.36 -5.11 1.62
CA LEU A 79 6.23 -6.56 1.61
C LEU A 79 7.14 -7.23 0.56
N LEU A 80 7.24 -6.66 -0.64
CA LEU A 80 8.09 -7.22 -1.70
C LEU A 80 9.59 -7.06 -1.38
N ILE A 81 9.96 -5.96 -0.71
CA ILE A 81 11.33 -5.76 -0.19
C ILE A 81 11.62 -6.77 0.94
N GLU A 82 10.70 -6.93 1.90
CA GLU A 82 10.84 -7.89 3.01
C GLU A 82 11.04 -9.32 2.49
N LYS A 83 10.39 -9.67 1.37
CA LYS A 83 10.51 -10.99 0.72
C LYS A 83 11.71 -11.11 -0.21
N GLY A 84 12.52 -10.05 -0.36
CA GLY A 84 13.70 -10.05 -1.21
C GLY A 84 13.42 -10.14 -2.72
N ILE A 85 12.22 -9.72 -3.16
CA ILE A 85 11.87 -9.69 -4.59
C ILE A 85 12.65 -8.59 -5.32
N PHE A 86 12.89 -7.49 -4.63
CA PHE A 86 13.82 -6.43 -5.00
C PHE A 86 14.31 -5.72 -3.74
N SER A 87 15.43 -5.02 -3.82
CA SER A 87 16.00 -4.26 -2.70
C SER A 87 15.53 -2.79 -2.69
N ASP A 88 15.77 -2.11 -1.57
CA ASP A 88 15.51 -0.67 -1.45
C ASP A 88 16.38 0.16 -2.42
N ASP A 89 17.61 -0.29 -2.66
CA ASP A 89 18.52 0.33 -3.63
C ASP A 89 17.99 0.18 -5.06
N GLU A 90 17.53 -1.02 -5.44
CA GLU A 90 16.94 -1.28 -6.76
C GLU A 90 15.68 -0.43 -6.99
N LEU A 91 14.85 -0.29 -5.95
CA LEU A 91 13.69 0.59 -5.99
C LEU A 91 14.10 2.05 -6.18
N THR A 92 15.07 2.54 -5.41
CA THR A 92 15.56 3.92 -5.49
C THR A 92 16.10 4.23 -6.87
N ILE A 93 16.95 3.37 -7.42
CA ILE A 93 17.48 3.47 -8.78
C ILE A 93 16.32 3.51 -9.79
N LYS A 94 15.30 2.65 -9.61
CA LYS A 94 14.17 2.61 -10.54
C LYS A 94 13.32 3.88 -10.47
N LEU A 95 13.12 4.45 -9.29
CA LEU A 95 12.41 5.72 -9.10
C LEU A 95 13.15 6.88 -9.78
N GLU A 96 14.47 6.92 -9.67
CA GLU A 96 15.29 7.92 -10.36
C GLU A 96 15.18 7.83 -11.88
N ASP A 97 15.25 6.62 -12.44
CA ASP A 97 15.04 6.36 -13.87
C ASP A 97 13.65 6.83 -14.33
N VAL A 98 12.58 6.46 -13.61
CA VAL A 98 11.21 6.88 -13.94
C VAL A 98 11.08 8.41 -13.91
N ARG A 99 11.61 9.07 -12.86
CA ARG A 99 11.59 10.53 -12.74
C ARG A 99 12.38 11.19 -13.87
N ALA A 100 13.53 10.65 -14.25
CA ALA A 100 14.32 11.16 -15.36
C ALA A 100 13.60 11.05 -16.70
N ARG A 101 12.84 9.97 -16.93
CA ARG A 101 12.00 9.80 -18.13
C ARG A 101 10.84 10.78 -18.16
N GLN A 102 10.17 11.01 -17.03
CA GLN A 102 9.04 11.94 -16.96
C GLN A 102 9.46 13.41 -17.13
N ARG A 103 10.68 13.81 -16.71
CA ARG A 103 11.19 15.17 -16.92
C ARG A 103 11.53 15.51 -18.37
N LYS A 104 11.66 14.51 -19.24
CA LYS A 104 12.00 14.67 -20.66
C LYS A 104 10.76 14.77 -21.57
N VAL A 105 9.57 14.63 -20.99
CA VAL A 105 8.26 14.79 -21.61
C VAL A 105 7.71 16.15 -21.20
#